data_AF-A0A1H8ZUW6-F1
#
_entry.id   AF-A0A1H8ZUW6-F1
#
_cell.length_a   1.000
_cell.length_b   1.000
_cell.length_c   1.000
_cell.angle_alpha   90.00
_cell.angle_beta   90.00
_cell.angle_gamma   90.00
#
_symmetry.space_group_name_H-M   'P 1'
#
loop_
_entity.id
_entity.type
_entity.pdbx_description
1 polymer ?
#
loop_
_entity_poly.entity_id
_entity_poly.type
_entity_poly.pdbx_seq_one_letter_code
_entity_poly.pdbx_strand_id
1 'polypeptide(L)'
;MNQFKEELLKELQDIKFSEKRKQLIAEKARRKGKHKVGNQWTYRVVLATFTVLVISFSYLLSEQKEQRSTGHQAATIQSDAWSWWTIFNSDYVRGILLLGFFIGAAYIVKRVLLKKGYGLPICIECGESWSEKEARKLYRKNGEIVCPHCGQKQYRTKKSMQLGGMLSMPIPLFIMLQHVFHNYFIGFIFFLVGVLIFLYQVVPYVFKLQDKDSMNEPLW
;
A
#
# COMPACT_ATOMS: atom_id res chain seq x y z
N MET A 1 -4.22 -23.98 52.24
CA MET A 1 -4.78 -22.82 51.51
C MET A 1 -3.89 -21.56 51.55
N ASN A 2 -2.73 -21.57 52.26
CA ASN A 2 -1.86 -20.39 52.38
C ASN A 2 -0.67 -20.37 51.39
N GLN A 3 -0.11 -21.53 51.01
CA GLN A 3 1.01 -21.60 50.07
C GLN A 3 0.67 -21.08 48.67
N PHE A 4 -0.49 -21.45 48.12
CA PHE A 4 -0.94 -20.98 46.81
C PHE A 4 -1.10 -19.45 46.75
N LYS A 5 -1.56 -18.84 47.86
CA LYS A 5 -1.72 -17.39 47.97
C LYS A 5 -0.36 -16.69 48.02
N GLU A 6 0.63 -17.30 48.68
CA GLU A 6 1.99 -16.78 48.75
C GLU A 6 2.71 -16.90 47.39
N GLU A 7 2.54 -18.00 46.66
CA GLU A 7 3.05 -18.15 45.29
C GLU A 7 2.44 -17.14 44.32
N LEU A 8 1.12 -16.97 44.35
CA LEU A 8 0.43 -15.97 43.54
C LEU A 8 0.91 -14.55 43.84
N LEU A 9 1.11 -14.21 45.12
CA LEU A 9 1.62 -12.90 45.51
C LEU A 9 3.06 -12.70 45.03
N LYS A 10 3.88 -13.76 45.04
CA LYS A 10 5.27 -13.73 44.56
C LYS A 10 5.35 -13.56 43.04
N GLU A 11 4.50 -14.26 42.29
CA GLU A 11 4.37 -14.07 40.83
C GLU A 11 3.79 -12.69 40.47
N LEU A 12 2.77 -12.21 41.19
CA LEU A 12 2.21 -10.87 41.00
C LEU A 12 3.23 -9.76 41.29
N GLN A 13 4.15 -10.00 42.23
CA GLN A 13 5.23 -9.08 42.57
C GLN A 13 6.33 -9.07 41.51
N ASP A 14 6.58 -10.17 40.82
CA ASP A 14 7.49 -10.26 39.65
C ASP A 14 6.83 -9.68 38.36
N ILE A 15 5.51 -9.79 38.24
CA ILE A 15 4.71 -9.12 37.18
C ILE A 15 4.60 -7.60 37.41
N LYS A 16 5.04 -7.10 38.58
CA LYS A 16 5.05 -5.66 38.89
C LYS A 16 6.04 -4.96 37.96
N PHE A 17 5.54 -4.55 36.80
CA PHE A 17 6.28 -3.96 35.68
C PHE A 17 7.55 -3.23 36.14
N SER A 18 8.72 -3.73 35.71
CA SER A 18 10.02 -3.03 35.86
C SER A 18 9.83 -1.53 35.61
N GLU A 19 10.43 -0.67 36.44
CA GLU A 19 10.28 0.79 36.34
C GLU A 19 10.51 1.31 34.92
N LYS A 20 11.47 0.71 34.19
CA LYS A 20 11.72 1.01 32.77
C LYS A 20 10.50 0.76 31.88
N ARG A 21 9.77 -0.33 32.12
CA ARG A 21 8.57 -0.70 31.34
C ARG A 21 7.39 0.22 31.67
N LYS A 22 7.25 0.68 32.93
CA LYS A 22 6.28 1.71 33.32
C LYS A 22 6.58 3.05 32.64
N GLN A 23 7.86 3.46 32.61
CA GLN A 23 8.28 4.68 31.93
C GLN A 23 8.02 4.62 30.42
N LEU A 24 8.31 3.48 29.77
CA LEU A 24 8.00 3.29 28.34
C LEU A 24 6.50 3.34 28.04
N ILE A 25 5.65 2.75 28.90
CA ILE A 25 4.19 2.80 28.73
C ILE A 25 3.68 4.24 28.91
N ALA A 26 4.18 4.95 29.93
CA ALA A 26 3.83 6.35 30.18
C ALA A 26 4.26 7.28 29.04
N GLU A 27 5.45 7.07 28.48
CA GLU A 27 5.96 7.85 27.34
C GLU A 27 5.14 7.57 26.06
N LYS A 28 4.80 6.31 25.82
CA LYS A 28 3.98 5.90 24.66
C LYS A 28 2.55 6.47 24.76
N ALA A 29 1.98 6.53 25.97
CA ALA A 29 0.69 7.19 26.22
C ALA A 29 0.77 8.71 25.98
N ARG A 30 1.83 9.39 26.45
CA ARG A 30 2.05 10.82 26.21
C ARG A 30 2.21 11.15 24.72
N ARG A 31 2.94 10.34 23.94
CA ARG A 31 3.05 10.53 22.47
C ARG A 31 1.71 10.35 21.77
N LYS A 32 0.87 9.42 22.23
CA LYS A 32 -0.46 9.16 21.65
C LYS A 32 -1.45 10.31 21.93
N GLY A 33 -1.31 11.01 23.05
CA GLY A 33 -2.09 12.21 23.37
C GLY A 33 -1.75 13.41 22.47
N LYS A 34 -0.49 13.58 22.07
CA LYS A 34 -0.06 14.68 21.19
C LYS A 34 -0.56 14.57 19.73
N HIS A 35 -0.96 13.38 19.28
CA HIS A 35 -1.43 13.15 17.91
C HIS A 35 -2.94 13.33 17.69
N LYS A 36 -3.68 13.80 18.71
CA LYS A 36 -5.13 14.05 18.64
C LYS A 36 -5.49 15.55 18.52
N VAL A 37 -4.73 16.30 17.73
CA VAL A 37 -5.20 17.57 17.14
C VAL A 37 -5.72 17.19 15.75
N GLY A 38 -7.00 16.85 15.53
CA GLY A 38 -8.21 17.39 16.13
C GLY A 38 -8.90 18.29 15.10
N ASN A 39 -9.59 17.66 14.15
CA ASN A 39 -10.78 18.17 13.46
C ASN A 39 -10.73 19.44 12.57
N GLN A 40 -9.61 20.17 12.47
CA GLN A 40 -9.56 21.42 11.68
C GLN A 40 -9.33 21.20 10.17
N TRP A 41 -8.69 20.10 9.79
CA TRP A 41 -8.36 19.79 8.37
C TRP A 41 -9.59 19.37 7.57
N THR A 42 -10.52 18.65 8.18
CA THR A 42 -11.76 18.19 7.54
C THR A 42 -12.62 19.37 7.08
N TYR A 43 -12.77 20.40 7.91
CA TYR A 43 -13.53 21.61 7.53
C TYR A 43 -12.86 22.39 6.39
N ARG A 44 -11.53 22.53 6.41
CA ARG A 44 -10.79 23.24 5.33
C ARG A 44 -10.91 22.54 3.99
N VAL A 45 -10.84 21.20 3.97
CA VAL A 45 -11.00 20.41 2.75
C VAL A 45 -12.43 20.49 2.23
N VAL A 46 -13.44 20.34 3.11
CA VAL A 46 -14.85 20.42 2.72
C VAL A 46 -15.20 21.81 2.17
N LEU A 47 -14.73 22.88 2.83
CA LEU A 47 -14.95 24.24 2.37
C LEU A 47 -14.31 24.49 1.00
N ALA A 48 -13.05 24.07 0.81
CA ALA A 48 -12.37 24.20 -0.47
C ALA A 48 -13.10 23.45 -1.60
N THR A 49 -13.57 22.22 -1.34
CA THR A 49 -14.35 21.45 -2.34
C THR A 49 -15.68 22.12 -2.67
N PHE A 50 -16.36 22.69 -1.67
CA PHE A 50 -17.64 23.35 -1.88
C PHE A 50 -17.46 24.67 -2.66
N THR A 51 -16.41 25.44 -2.36
CA THR A 51 -16.10 26.67 -3.11
C THR A 51 -15.77 26.38 -4.58
N VAL A 52 -15.01 25.31 -4.86
CA VAL A 52 -14.69 24.92 -6.23
C VAL A 52 -15.95 24.47 -6.97
N LEU A 53 -16.83 23.69 -6.32
CA LEU A 53 -18.09 23.27 -6.91
C LEU A 53 -19.02 24.46 -7.21
N VAL A 54 -19.15 25.41 -6.28
CA VAL A 54 -19.97 26.61 -6.50
C VAL A 54 -19.41 27.46 -7.64
N ILE A 55 -18.10 27.64 -7.72
CA ILE A 55 -17.45 28.39 -8.81
C ILE A 55 -17.65 27.68 -10.15
N SER A 56 -17.38 26.37 -10.22
CA SER A 56 -17.61 25.58 -11.45
C SER A 56 -19.08 25.57 -11.87
N PHE A 57 -20.01 25.42 -10.93
CA PHE A 57 -21.43 25.41 -11.24
C PHE A 57 -21.93 26.80 -11.67
N SER A 58 -21.44 27.86 -11.05
CA SER A 58 -21.72 29.24 -11.47
C SER A 58 -21.16 29.52 -12.86
N TYR A 59 -19.98 28.99 -13.19
CA TYR A 59 -19.39 29.11 -14.52
C TYR A 59 -20.23 28.37 -15.57
N LEU A 60 -20.65 27.13 -15.30
CA LEU A 60 -21.53 26.37 -16.20
C LEU A 60 -22.89 27.05 -16.43
N LEU A 61 -23.48 27.63 -15.39
CA LEU A 61 -24.73 28.38 -15.52
C LEU A 61 -24.54 29.69 -16.30
N SER A 62 -23.37 30.32 -16.20
CA SER A 62 -23.02 31.51 -16.96
C SER A 62 -22.82 31.19 -18.45
N GLU A 63 -22.11 30.10 -18.77
CA GLU A 63 -21.95 29.61 -20.15
C GLU A 63 -23.30 29.23 -20.77
N GLN A 64 -24.19 28.58 -20.01
CA GLN A 64 -25.53 28.21 -20.49
C GLN A 64 -26.39 29.45 -20.81
N LYS A 65 -26.23 30.54 -20.06
CA LYS A 65 -26.91 31.82 -20.32
C LYS A 65 -26.36 32.50 -21.57
N GLU A 66 -25.05 32.44 -21.78
CA GLU A 66 -24.37 33.04 -22.93
C GLU A 66 -24.71 32.26 -24.23
N GLN A 67 -24.70 30.93 -24.20
CA GLN A 67 -25.12 30.07 -25.32
C GLN A 67 -26.59 30.25 -25.73
N ARG A 68 -27.48 30.65 -24.81
CA ARG A 68 -28.88 30.98 -25.15
C ARG A 68 -29.01 32.33 -25.86
N SER A 69 -28.05 33.24 -25.70
CA SER A 69 -28.01 34.54 -26.39
C SER A 69 -27.25 34.52 -27.71
N THR A 70 -26.28 33.62 -27.89
CA THR A 70 -25.51 33.44 -29.13
C THR A 70 -25.75 32.05 -29.72
N GLY A 71 -26.99 31.81 -30.15
CA GLY A 71 -27.31 30.68 -31.01
C GLY A 71 -26.63 30.87 -32.36
N HIS A 72 -25.37 30.43 -32.51
CA HIS A 72 -24.70 29.97 -33.75
C HIS A 72 -23.21 29.59 -33.61
N GLN A 73 -22.66 29.39 -32.40
CA GLN A 73 -21.24 29.02 -32.24
C GLN A 73 -20.98 27.85 -31.28
N ALA A 74 -21.85 26.85 -31.28
CA ALA A 74 -21.60 25.60 -30.52
C ALA A 74 -20.59 24.65 -31.20
N ALA A 75 -20.12 24.94 -32.42
CA ALA A 75 -19.24 24.05 -33.18
C ALA A 75 -17.74 24.17 -32.83
N THR A 76 -17.29 25.29 -32.24
CA THR A 76 -15.85 25.56 -32.05
C THR A 76 -15.34 25.21 -30.65
N ILE A 77 -16.17 25.25 -29.60
CA ILE A 77 -15.73 24.86 -28.25
C ILE A 77 -15.65 23.32 -28.10
N GLN A 78 -16.42 22.58 -28.91
CA GLN A 78 -16.39 21.12 -28.88
C GLN A 78 -15.11 20.52 -29.53
N SER A 79 -14.40 21.24 -30.41
CA SER A 79 -13.20 20.70 -31.07
C SER A 79 -11.99 20.58 -30.14
N ASP A 80 -11.82 21.52 -29.21
CA ASP A 80 -10.64 21.55 -28.34
C ASP A 80 -10.70 20.50 -27.23
N ALA A 81 -11.90 20.23 -26.70
CA ALA A 81 -12.13 19.14 -25.75
C ALA A 81 -11.93 17.75 -26.37
N TRP A 82 -12.18 17.59 -27.67
CA TRP A 82 -11.92 16.35 -28.42
C TRP A 82 -10.43 16.17 -28.75
N SER A 83 -9.63 17.24 -28.78
CA SER A 83 -8.20 17.17 -29.12
C SER A 83 -7.39 16.35 -28.11
N TRP A 84 -7.68 16.44 -26.81
CA TRP A 84 -6.95 15.69 -25.78
C TRP A 84 -7.25 14.19 -25.81
N TRP A 85 -8.45 13.79 -26.24
CA TRP A 85 -8.79 12.37 -26.41
C TRP A 85 -8.00 11.72 -27.56
N THR A 86 -7.59 12.49 -28.57
CA THR A 86 -6.75 11.96 -29.66
C THR A 86 -5.36 11.53 -29.17
N ILE A 87 -4.83 12.15 -28.12
CA ILE A 87 -3.56 11.75 -27.50
C ILE A 87 -3.68 10.34 -26.90
N PHE A 88 -4.84 10.00 -26.33
CA PHE A 88 -5.13 8.66 -25.82
C PHE A 88 -5.47 7.63 -26.90
N ASN A 89 -5.50 7.97 -28.19
CA ASN A 89 -5.69 6.97 -29.25
C ASN A 89 -4.43 6.13 -29.50
N SER A 90 -3.25 6.65 -29.15
CA SER A 90 -2.01 5.90 -29.29
C SER A 90 -1.87 4.84 -28.19
N ASP A 91 -1.67 3.59 -28.60
CA ASP A 91 -1.41 2.47 -27.68
C ASP A 91 -0.17 2.71 -26.81
N TYR A 92 0.82 3.47 -27.29
CA TYR A 92 2.00 3.83 -26.50
C TYR A 92 1.66 4.77 -25.34
N VAL A 93 0.76 5.74 -25.57
CA VAL A 93 0.32 6.65 -24.51
C VAL A 93 -0.46 5.87 -23.46
N ARG A 94 -1.38 4.99 -23.88
CA ARG A 94 -2.09 4.08 -22.96
C ARG A 94 -1.11 3.20 -22.17
N GLY A 95 -0.06 2.71 -22.80
CA GLY A 95 1.03 1.95 -22.19
C GLY A 95 1.80 2.72 -21.12
N ILE A 96 2.17 3.97 -21.41
CA ILE A 96 2.88 4.85 -20.46
C ILE A 96 2.00 5.14 -19.23
N LEU A 97 0.71 5.40 -19.44
CA LEU A 97 -0.23 5.60 -18.33
C LEU A 97 -0.36 4.34 -17.47
N LEU A 98 -0.43 3.17 -18.10
CA LEU A 98 -0.47 1.88 -17.40
C LEU A 98 0.79 1.71 -16.53
N LEU A 99 1.98 2.02 -17.04
CA LEU A 99 3.21 1.99 -16.24
C LEU A 99 3.17 2.99 -15.08
N GLY A 100 2.71 4.22 -15.34
CA GLY A 100 2.53 5.23 -14.30
C GLY A 100 1.59 4.76 -13.19
N PHE A 101 0.50 4.08 -13.55
CA PHE A 101 -0.43 3.46 -12.61
C PHE A 101 0.26 2.38 -11.76
N PHE A 102 1.01 1.46 -12.37
CA PHE A 102 1.74 0.42 -11.63
C PHE A 102 2.78 1.00 -10.67
N ILE A 103 3.52 2.01 -11.10
CA ILE A 103 4.51 2.71 -10.26
C ILE A 103 3.82 3.42 -9.09
N GLY A 104 2.73 4.14 -9.36
CA GLY A 104 1.94 4.81 -8.34
C GLY A 104 1.35 3.83 -7.33
N ALA A 105 0.76 2.74 -7.81
CA ALA A 105 0.24 1.66 -6.97
C ALA A 105 1.34 1.02 -6.12
N ALA A 106 2.51 0.75 -6.68
CA ALA A 106 3.66 0.20 -5.96
C ALA A 106 4.09 1.14 -4.82
N TYR A 107 4.18 2.45 -5.08
CA TYR A 107 4.51 3.45 -4.07
C TYR A 107 3.46 3.51 -2.95
N ILE A 108 2.16 3.50 -3.30
CA ILE A 108 1.07 3.50 -2.33
C ILE A 108 1.11 2.25 -1.46
N VAL A 109 1.21 1.07 -2.08
CA VAL A 109 1.28 -0.21 -1.36
C VAL A 109 2.50 -0.24 -0.44
N LYS A 110 3.69 0.12 -0.95
CA LYS A 110 4.90 0.24 -0.14
C LYS A 110 4.69 1.15 1.07
N ARG A 111 4.09 2.33 0.87
CA ARG A 111 3.81 3.29 1.96
C ARG A 111 2.83 2.71 2.98
N VAL A 112 1.80 1.99 2.54
CA VAL A 112 0.84 1.33 3.42
C VAL A 112 1.50 0.21 4.22
N LEU A 113 2.37 -0.59 3.60
CA LEU A 113 3.13 -1.64 4.27
C LEU A 113 4.01 -1.06 5.38
N LEU A 114 4.79 -0.02 5.07
CA LEU A 114 5.63 0.68 6.04
C LEU A 114 4.81 1.24 7.22
N LYS A 115 3.65 1.85 6.96
CA LYS A 115 2.75 2.34 8.03
C LYS A 115 2.18 1.23 8.91
N LYS A 116 1.96 0.04 8.35
CA LYS A 116 1.50 -1.15 9.10
C LYS A 116 2.64 -1.85 9.85
N GLY A 117 3.87 -1.34 9.78
CA GLY A 117 5.05 -1.92 10.43
C GLY A 117 5.67 -3.09 9.66
N TYR A 118 5.31 -3.26 8.39
CA TYR A 118 6.03 -4.15 7.49
C TYR A 118 7.23 -3.40 6.92
N GLY A 119 8.41 -4.01 7.00
CA GLY A 119 9.66 -3.42 6.58
C GLY A 119 10.56 -4.48 5.98
N LEU A 120 11.85 -4.17 5.89
CA LEU A 120 12.85 -5.19 5.59
C LEU A 120 12.78 -6.29 6.67
N PRO A 121 12.91 -7.57 6.28
CA PRO A 121 12.86 -8.66 7.24
C PRO A 121 14.07 -8.57 8.17
N ILE A 122 13.81 -8.77 9.46
CA ILE A 122 14.81 -8.82 10.52
C ILE A 122 14.85 -10.25 11.02
N CYS A 123 16.05 -10.79 11.16
CA CYS A 123 16.26 -12.11 11.76
C CYS A 123 15.79 -12.11 13.20
N ILE A 124 15.00 -13.12 13.61
CA ILE A 124 14.50 -13.20 14.99
C ILE A 124 15.61 -13.62 15.97
N GLU A 125 16.51 -14.50 15.52
CA GLU A 125 17.60 -15.04 16.32
C GLU A 125 18.75 -14.04 16.50
N CYS A 126 19.25 -13.43 15.42
CA CYS A 126 20.39 -12.51 15.50
C CYS A 126 20.02 -11.02 15.50
N GLY A 127 18.76 -10.66 15.24
CA GLY A 127 18.31 -9.26 15.19
C GLY A 127 18.82 -8.46 13.99
N GLU A 128 19.58 -9.07 13.07
CA GLU A 128 20.16 -8.38 11.92
C GLU A 128 19.11 -8.14 10.82
N SER A 129 19.11 -6.94 10.27
CA SER A 129 18.20 -6.55 9.18
C SER A 129 18.74 -7.01 7.83
N TRP A 130 17.92 -7.64 7.01
CA TRP A 130 18.36 -8.10 5.70
C TRP A 130 18.39 -6.96 4.69
N SER A 131 19.31 -7.03 3.74
CA SER A 131 19.31 -6.13 2.60
C SER A 131 18.13 -6.41 1.67
N GLU A 132 17.70 -5.40 0.90
CA GLU A 132 16.64 -5.58 -0.10
C GLU A 132 16.98 -6.68 -1.13
N LYS A 133 18.25 -6.83 -1.47
CA LYS A 133 18.71 -7.83 -2.45
C LYS A 133 18.53 -9.25 -1.89
N GLU A 134 18.88 -9.47 -0.63
CA GLU A 134 18.70 -10.75 0.06
C GLU A 134 17.23 -11.09 0.23
N ALA A 135 16.42 -10.12 0.70
CA ALA A 135 14.98 -10.29 0.85
C ALA A 135 14.30 -10.65 -0.49
N ARG A 136 14.70 -10.03 -1.60
CA ARG A 136 14.19 -10.38 -2.94
C ARG A 136 14.62 -11.78 -3.39
N LYS A 137 15.88 -12.18 -3.15
CA LYS A 137 16.36 -13.53 -3.51
C LYS A 137 15.57 -14.61 -2.77
N LEU A 138 15.26 -14.34 -1.51
CA LEU A 138 14.51 -15.23 -0.63
C LEU A 138 13.01 -15.22 -0.93
N TYR A 139 12.48 -14.20 -1.61
CA TYR A 139 11.06 -14.15 -2.03
C TYR A 139 10.66 -15.38 -2.85
N ARG A 140 11.54 -15.84 -3.75
CA ARG A 140 11.27 -16.99 -4.63
C ARG A 140 11.29 -18.34 -3.91
N LYS A 141 11.86 -18.41 -2.70
CA LYS A 141 11.88 -19.64 -1.91
C LYS A 141 10.59 -19.76 -1.10
N ASN A 142 9.89 -20.88 -1.29
CA ASN A 142 8.76 -21.26 -0.46
C ASN A 142 9.26 -22.17 0.67
N GLY A 143 8.71 -22.03 1.87
CA GLY A 143 9.04 -22.86 3.04
C GLY A 143 10.17 -22.28 3.89
N GLU A 144 11.14 -23.13 4.22
CA GLU A 144 12.25 -22.83 5.12
C GLU A 144 13.19 -21.77 4.53
N ILE A 145 13.44 -20.71 5.30
CA ILE A 145 14.37 -19.65 4.95
C ILE A 145 15.53 -19.64 5.93
N VAL A 146 16.74 -19.84 5.41
CA VAL A 146 17.97 -19.77 6.20
C VAL A 146 18.47 -18.33 6.24
N CYS A 147 18.76 -17.81 7.42
CA CYS A 147 19.33 -16.48 7.60
C CYS A 147 20.76 -16.43 7.02
N PRO A 148 21.11 -15.43 6.18
CA PRO A 148 22.45 -15.32 5.61
C PRO A 148 23.54 -14.96 6.64
N HIS A 149 23.17 -14.39 7.78
CA HIS A 149 24.13 -13.93 8.80
C HIS A 149 24.41 -14.99 9.86
N CYS A 150 23.37 -15.65 10.41
CA CYS A 150 23.52 -16.62 11.51
C CYS A 150 23.26 -18.07 11.11
N GLY A 151 22.80 -18.34 9.88
CA GLY A 151 22.50 -19.71 9.43
C GLY A 151 21.27 -20.35 10.05
N GLN A 152 20.55 -19.64 10.93
CA GLN A 152 19.34 -20.18 11.56
C GLN A 152 18.16 -20.23 10.61
N LYS A 153 17.33 -21.26 10.78
CA LYS A 153 16.14 -21.53 9.99
C LYS A 153 14.96 -20.70 10.49
N GLN A 154 14.27 -20.03 9.58
CA GLN A 154 13.10 -19.20 9.86
C GLN A 154 12.02 -19.45 8.83
N TYR A 155 10.78 -19.19 9.22
CA TYR A 155 9.61 -19.42 8.40
C TYR A 155 8.85 -18.11 8.17
N ARG A 156 8.06 -18.06 7.09
CA ARG A 156 7.17 -16.92 6.83
C ARG A 156 5.91 -17.06 7.67
N THR A 157 5.45 -15.96 8.22
CA THR A 157 4.13 -15.88 8.88
C THR A 157 2.99 -16.11 7.89
N LYS A 158 1.88 -16.73 8.33
CA LYS A 158 0.66 -16.89 7.52
C LYS A 158 0.16 -15.58 6.91
N LYS A 159 0.20 -14.48 7.69
CA LYS A 159 -0.19 -13.15 7.22
C LYS A 159 0.71 -12.65 6.09
N SER A 160 2.01 -12.93 6.16
CA SER A 160 2.95 -12.60 5.09
C SER A 160 2.71 -13.46 3.84
N MET A 161 2.35 -14.73 4.00
CA MET A 161 1.98 -15.61 2.87
C MET A 161 0.69 -15.15 2.20
N GLN A 162 -0.36 -14.83 2.97
CA GLN A 162 -1.62 -14.27 2.45
C GLN A 162 -1.38 -12.95 1.72
N LEU A 163 -0.54 -12.08 2.27
CA LEU A 163 -0.17 -10.81 1.64
C LEU A 163 0.66 -11.03 0.35
N GLY A 164 1.51 -12.06 0.32
CA GLY A 164 2.18 -12.51 -0.90
C GLY A 164 1.20 -12.99 -1.97
N GLY A 165 0.15 -13.71 -1.58
CA GLY A 165 -0.96 -14.07 -2.48
C GLY A 165 -1.71 -12.85 -3.00
N MET A 166 -1.98 -11.86 -2.14
CA MET A 166 -2.60 -10.58 -2.55
C MET A 166 -1.72 -9.80 -3.53
N LEU A 167 -0.40 -9.99 -3.52
CA LEU A 167 0.50 -9.34 -4.47
C LEU A 167 0.29 -9.83 -5.92
N SER A 168 -0.33 -11.00 -6.09
CA SER A 168 -0.75 -11.55 -7.40
C SER A 168 -2.04 -10.93 -7.94
N MET A 169 -2.69 -10.02 -7.20
CA MET A 169 -3.94 -9.36 -7.61
C MET A 169 -3.91 -8.66 -8.99
N PRO A 170 -2.78 -8.12 -9.48
CA PRO A 170 -2.74 -7.56 -10.82
C PRO A 170 -2.96 -8.58 -11.95
N ILE A 171 -2.72 -9.88 -11.72
CA ILE A 171 -2.78 -10.91 -12.78
C ILE A 171 -4.16 -10.99 -13.44
N PRO A 172 -5.29 -11.05 -12.70
CA PRO A 172 -6.63 -10.97 -13.29
C PRO A 172 -6.90 -9.76 -14.20
N LEU A 173 -6.22 -8.62 -13.97
CA LEU A 173 -6.40 -7.41 -14.79
C LEU A 173 -5.90 -7.59 -16.22
N PHE A 174 -5.12 -8.64 -16.47
CA PHE A 174 -4.66 -9.01 -17.80
C PHE A 174 -5.81 -9.20 -18.81
N ILE A 175 -6.96 -9.71 -18.38
CA ILE A 175 -8.12 -9.95 -19.25
C ILE A 175 -8.70 -8.64 -19.79
N MET A 176 -8.50 -7.52 -19.08
CA MET A 176 -8.98 -6.20 -19.48
C MET A 176 -8.12 -5.56 -20.57
N LEU A 177 -6.94 -6.10 -20.87
CA LEU A 177 -5.99 -5.50 -21.80
C LEU A 177 -6.53 -5.39 -23.22
N GLN A 178 -7.33 -6.38 -23.65
CA GLN A 178 -8.00 -6.40 -24.96
C GLN A 178 -9.03 -5.28 -25.15
N HIS A 179 -9.55 -4.71 -24.05
CA HIS A 179 -10.50 -3.59 -24.10
C HIS A 179 -9.80 -2.25 -24.09
N VAL A 180 -8.56 -2.20 -23.56
CA VAL A 180 -7.81 -0.95 -23.37
C VAL A 180 -6.87 -0.68 -24.55
N PHE A 181 -6.31 -1.69 -25.19
CA PHE A 181 -5.34 -1.53 -26.27
C PHE A 181 -5.92 -2.01 -27.59
N HIS A 182 -5.68 -1.27 -28.68
CA HIS A 182 -6.03 -1.74 -30.02
C HIS A 182 -5.06 -2.85 -30.45
N ASN A 183 -3.77 -2.65 -30.21
CA ASN A 183 -2.75 -3.66 -30.37
C ASN A 183 -2.47 -4.39 -29.05
N TYR A 184 -3.00 -5.61 -28.97
CA TYR A 184 -2.84 -6.48 -27.80
C TYR A 184 -1.37 -6.71 -27.40
N PHE A 185 -0.44 -6.89 -28.35
CA PHE A 185 0.96 -7.17 -28.05
C PHE A 185 1.67 -6.00 -27.37
N ILE A 186 1.35 -4.77 -27.79
CA ILE A 186 1.89 -3.56 -27.17
C ILE A 186 1.39 -3.48 -25.72
N GLY A 187 0.08 -3.65 -25.52
CA GLY A 187 -0.51 -3.70 -24.18
C GLY A 187 0.14 -4.77 -23.30
N PHE A 188 0.35 -5.98 -23.85
CA PHE A 188 0.97 -7.11 -23.17
C PHE A 188 2.35 -6.77 -22.61
N ILE A 189 3.20 -6.18 -23.44
CA ILE A 189 4.57 -5.79 -23.05
C ILE A 189 4.53 -4.76 -21.93
N PHE A 190 3.72 -3.71 -22.07
CA PHE A 190 3.60 -2.66 -21.05
C PHE A 190 3.05 -3.21 -19.73
N PHE A 191 2.04 -4.09 -19.79
CA PHE A 191 1.49 -4.75 -18.61
C PHE A 191 2.53 -5.61 -17.90
N LEU A 192 3.26 -6.46 -18.64
CA LEU A 192 4.28 -7.34 -18.08
C LEU A 192 5.40 -6.54 -17.41
N VAL A 193 5.90 -5.49 -18.08
CA VAL A 193 6.90 -4.58 -17.51
C VAL A 193 6.36 -3.87 -16.26
N GLY A 194 5.12 -3.40 -16.29
CA GLY A 194 4.46 -2.75 -15.15
C GLY A 194 4.34 -3.67 -13.93
N VAL A 195 3.90 -4.91 -14.13
CA VAL A 195 3.83 -5.94 -13.08
C VAL A 195 5.22 -6.24 -12.52
N LEU A 196 6.24 -6.38 -13.37
CA LEU A 196 7.61 -6.62 -12.91
C LEU A 196 8.13 -5.46 -12.04
N ILE A 197 7.89 -4.21 -12.43
CA ILE A 197 8.27 -3.03 -11.65
C ILE A 197 7.53 -3.03 -10.30
N PHE A 198 6.21 -3.27 -10.32
CA PHE A 198 5.39 -3.35 -9.12
C PHE A 198 5.90 -4.40 -8.14
N LEU A 199 6.14 -5.63 -8.62
CA LEU A 199 6.67 -6.71 -7.81
C LEU A 199 8.06 -6.36 -7.28
N TYR A 200 8.96 -5.87 -8.13
CA TYR A 200 10.33 -5.53 -7.74
C TYR A 200 10.38 -4.54 -6.56
N GLN A 201 9.50 -3.53 -6.57
CA GLN A 201 9.46 -2.51 -5.52
C GLN A 201 8.80 -2.98 -4.23
N VAL A 202 7.76 -3.83 -4.31
CA VAL A 202 6.94 -4.19 -3.15
C VAL A 202 7.44 -5.46 -2.45
N VAL A 203 7.91 -6.45 -3.21
CA VAL A 203 8.36 -7.77 -2.72
C VAL A 203 9.21 -7.75 -1.45
N PRO A 204 10.30 -6.95 -1.33
CA PRO A 204 11.18 -7.04 -0.16
C PRO A 204 10.50 -6.60 1.15
N TYR A 205 9.36 -5.90 1.08
CA TYR A 205 8.65 -5.34 2.23
C TYR A 205 7.45 -6.17 2.67
N VAL A 206 7.14 -7.28 2.00
CA VAL A 206 5.96 -8.11 2.30
C VAL A 206 6.25 -9.15 3.41
N PHE A 207 7.49 -9.20 3.89
CA PHE A 207 7.97 -10.26 4.78
C PHE A 207 7.85 -9.96 6.26
N LYS A 208 7.33 -10.96 6.98
CA LYS A 208 7.45 -11.06 8.43
C LYS A 208 7.79 -12.51 8.78
N LEU A 209 8.92 -12.67 9.44
CA LEU A 209 9.50 -13.96 9.83
C LEU A 209 8.91 -14.42 11.19
N GLN A 210 9.00 -15.73 11.43
CA GLN A 210 8.69 -16.42 12.69
C GLN A 210 9.60 -17.66 12.82
N ASP A 211 9.87 -18.10 14.04
CA ASP A 211 10.75 -19.26 14.28
C ASP A 211 10.03 -20.59 14.11
N LYS A 212 8.73 -20.63 14.39
CA LYS A 212 7.91 -21.83 14.26
C LYS A 212 7.41 -21.99 12.83
N ASP A 213 7.47 -23.22 12.33
CA ASP A 213 6.96 -23.58 11.02
C ASP A 213 5.43 -23.46 11.00
N SER A 214 4.90 -22.42 10.35
CA SER A 214 3.44 -22.31 10.14
C SER A 214 2.94 -23.06 8.92
N MET A 215 3.79 -23.81 8.22
CA MET A 215 3.36 -24.59 7.06
C MET A 215 2.52 -25.82 7.47
N ASN A 216 2.67 -26.27 8.72
CA ASN A 216 1.88 -27.36 9.32
C ASN A 216 0.56 -26.90 9.95
N GLU A 217 0.31 -25.59 10.04
CA GLU A 217 -0.95 -25.09 10.58
C GLU A 217 -1.89 -24.65 9.45
N PRO A 218 -3.19 -24.98 9.52
CA PRO A 218 -4.15 -24.59 8.50
C PRO A 218 -4.18 -23.07 8.29
N LEU A 219 -4.39 -22.65 7.03
CA LEU A 219 -4.50 -21.23 6.63
C LEU A 219 -5.88 -20.61 6.90
N TRP A 220 -6.81 -21.41 7.44
CA TRP A 220 -8.17 -21.05 7.85
C TRP A 220 -8.28 -20.91 9.37
#